data_AF-A0A1Y2KVB0-F1
#
_entry.id   AF-A0A1Y2KVB0-F1
#
_cell.length_a   1.000
_cell.length_b   1.000
_cell.length_c   1.000
_cell.angle_alpha   90.00
_cell.angle_beta   90.00
_cell.angle_gamma   90.00
#
_symmetry.space_group_name_H-M   'P 1'
#
loop_
_entity.id
_entity.type
_entity.pdbx_description
1 polymer ?
#
loop_
_entity_poly.entity_id
_entity_poly.type
_entity_poly.pdbx_seq_one_letter_code
_entity_poly.pdbx_strand_id
1 'polypeptide(L)' 'MSDQNDHSGIAALTICEALLLAMNDHKLLPEQEIIGVLRDSAAAHENGIGSENEMQTHRAVAALINRIIDGGNSVRRP' A
#
# COMPACT_ATOMS: atom_id res chain seq x y z
N MET A 1 -8.79 5.97 21.93
CA MET A 1 -9.45 4.98 21.05
C MET A 1 -8.58 4.75 19.80
N SER A 2 -7.28 4.47 19.98
CA SER A 2 -6.27 4.52 18.91
C SER A 2 -5.61 3.16 18.65
N ASP A 3 -5.34 2.38 19.69
CA ASP A 3 -4.47 1.19 19.55
C ASP A 3 -5.07 0.06 18.71
N GLN A 4 -6.40 -0.15 18.78
CA GLN A 4 -7.05 -1.20 17.96
C GLN A 4 -7.06 -0.85 16.47
N ASN A 5 -7.29 0.42 16.12
CA ASN A 5 -7.25 0.85 14.72
C ASN A 5 -5.83 0.75 14.16
N ASP A 6 -4.83 1.06 14.98
CA ASP A 6 -3.43 0.95 14.60
C ASP A 6 -3.02 -0.53 14.41
N HIS A 7 -3.43 -1.43 15.31
CA HIS A 7 -3.14 -2.87 15.17
C HIS A 7 -3.86 -3.51 13.99
N SER A 8 -5.14 -3.19 13.75
CA SER A 8 -5.86 -3.70 12.57
C SER A 8 -5.25 -3.18 11.27
N GLY A 9 -4.84 -1.91 11.22
CA GLY A 9 -4.15 -1.33 10.07
C GLY A 9 -2.79 -1.99 9.80
N ILE A 10 -1.98 -2.19 10.84
CA ILE A 10 -0.70 -2.90 10.74
C ILE A 10 -0.91 -4.33 10.26
N ALA A 11 -1.88 -5.05 10.83
CA ALA A 11 -2.18 -6.43 10.43
C ALA A 11 -2.61 -6.53 8.96
N ALA A 12 -3.51 -5.64 8.51
CA ALA A 12 -3.94 -5.60 7.12
C ALA A 12 -2.77 -5.32 6.17
N LEU A 13 -1.90 -4.36 6.51
CA LEU A 13 -0.71 -4.05 5.71
C LEU A 13 0.24 -5.25 5.61
N THR A 14 0.56 -5.88 6.74
CA THR A 14 1.43 -7.07 6.78
C THR A 14 0.88 -8.22 5.95
N ILE A 15 -0.45 -8.46 5.99
CA ILE A 15 -1.09 -9.49 5.17
C ILE A 15 -0.94 -9.17 3.67
N CYS A 16 -1.19 -7.92 3.27
CA CYS A 16 -1.03 -7.48 1.89
C CYS A 16 0.42 -7.58 1.41
N GLU A 17 1.39 -7.19 2.24
CA GLU A 17 2.82 -7.29 1.92
C GLU A 17 3.24 -8.76 1.73
N ALA A 18 2.84 -9.64 2.64
CA ALA A 18 3.12 -11.07 2.53
C ALA A 18 2.50 -11.68 1.26
N LEU A 19 1.30 -11.24 0.87
CA LEU A 19 0.64 -11.68 -0.36
C LEU A 19 1.41 -11.21 -1.61
N LEU A 20 1.80 -9.93 -1.67
CA LEU A 20 2.55 -9.39 -2.81
C LEU A 20 3.92 -10.06 -2.95
N LEU A 21 4.60 -10.32 -1.83
CA LEU A 21 5.85 -11.07 -1.81
C LEU A 21 5.67 -12.50 -2.33
N ALA A 22 4.64 -13.21 -1.85
CA ALA A 22 4.34 -14.56 -2.33
C ALA A 22 4.02 -14.57 -3.84
N MET A 23 3.25 -13.59 -4.34
CA MET A 23 2.97 -13.45 -5.77
C MET A 23 4.25 -13.20 -6.59
N ASN A 24 5.20 -12.42 -6.06
CA ASN A 24 6.50 -12.21 -6.69
C ASN A 24 7.34 -13.49 -6.73
N ASP A 25 7.48 -14.16 -5.59
CA ASP A 25 8.31 -15.36 -5.42
C ASP A 25 7.83 -16.50 -6.31
N HIS A 26 6.51 -16.65 -6.44
CA HIS A 26 5.89 -17.64 -7.33
C HIS A 26 5.81 -17.19 -8.79
N LYS A 27 6.39 -16.03 -9.14
CA LYS A 27 6.40 -15.45 -10.49
C LYS A 27 5.01 -15.22 -11.10
N LEU A 28 4.00 -15.07 -10.24
CA LEU A 28 2.64 -14.75 -10.65
C LEU A 28 2.50 -13.27 -11.01
N LEU A 29 3.25 -12.42 -10.31
CA LEU A 29 3.29 -10.98 -10.55
C LEU A 29 4.74 -10.48 -10.41
N PRO A 30 5.42 -10.13 -11.52
CA PRO A 30 6.78 -9.62 -11.44
C PRO A 30 6.82 -8.26 -10.73
N GLU A 31 8.00 -7.90 -10.25
CA GLU A 31 8.22 -6.73 -9.40
C GLU A 31 7.67 -5.42 -9.99
N GLN A 32 7.90 -5.22 -11.29
CA GLN A 32 7.43 -4.05 -12.03
C GLN A 32 5.90 -3.91 -11.97
N GLU A 33 5.17 -5.03 -12.02
CA GLU A 33 3.70 -5.05 -11.99
C GLU A 33 3.20 -4.80 -10.57
N ILE A 34 3.88 -5.32 -9.54
CA ILE A 34 3.58 -4.99 -8.13
C ILE A 34 3.73 -3.49 -7.90
N ILE A 35 4.83 -2.90 -8.37
CA ILE A 35 5.06 -1.44 -8.27
C ILE A 35 3.98 -0.68 -9.07
N GLY A 36 3.59 -1.18 -10.25
CA GLY A 36 2.49 -0.64 -11.05
C GLY A 36 1.19 -0.57 -10.26
N VAL A 37 0.77 -1.69 -9.66
CA VAL A 37 -0.45 -1.77 -8.83
C VAL A 37 -0.40 -0.79 -7.66
N LEU A 38 0.74 -0.66 -6.98
CA LEU A 38 0.90 0.29 -5.88
C LEU A 38 0.81 1.75 -6.37
N ARG A 39 1.42 2.08 -7.51
CA ARG A 39 1.33 3.42 -8.12
C ARG A 39 -0.09 3.77 -8.54
N ASP A 40 -0.79 2.83 -9.16
CA ASP A 40 -2.19 3.01 -9.56
C ASP A 40 -3.08 3.23 -8.34
N SER A 41 -2.82 2.49 -7.25
CA SER A 41 -3.52 2.69 -5.97
C SER A 41 -3.24 4.07 -5.38
N ALA A 42 -1.97 4.51 -5.34
CA ALA A 42 -1.61 5.84 -4.87
C ALA A 42 -2.30 6.94 -5.69
N ALA A 43 -2.27 6.83 -7.02
CA ALA A 43 -2.92 7.78 -7.92
C ALA A 43 -4.45 7.81 -7.73
N ALA A 44 -5.09 6.65 -7.54
CA ALA A 44 -6.52 6.59 -7.25
C ALA A 44 -6.88 7.32 -5.95
N HIS A 45 -6.04 7.19 -4.92
CA HIS A 45 -6.20 7.93 -3.68
C HIS A 45 -5.89 9.43 -3.85
N GLU A 46 -4.82 9.84 -4.55
CA GLU A 46 -4.51 11.26 -4.80
C GLU A 46 -5.64 12.00 -5.53
N ASN A 47 -6.33 11.31 -6.44
CA ASN A 47 -7.45 11.85 -7.20
C ASN A 47 -8.81 11.57 -6.56
N GLY A 48 -8.85 11.07 -5.32
CA GLY A 48 -10.09 10.81 -4.58
C GLY A 48 -10.89 12.10 -4.34
N ILE A 49 -12.18 12.08 -4.66
CA ILE A 49 -13.10 13.22 -4.51
C ILE A 49 -14.03 12.93 -3.33
N GLY A 50 -14.24 13.92 -2.46
CA GLY A 50 -15.13 13.80 -1.31
C GLY A 50 -15.16 15.08 -0.48
N SER A 51 -15.64 14.97 0.75
CA SER A 51 -15.47 16.02 1.75
C SER A 51 -13.98 16.28 2.04
N GLU A 52 -13.67 17.43 2.63
CA GLU A 52 -12.28 17.79 2.96
C GLU A 52 -11.60 16.73 3.85
N ASN A 53 -12.32 16.16 4.82
CA ASN A 53 -11.79 15.10 5.68
C ASN A 53 -11.52 13.80 4.91
N GLU A 54 -12.39 13.43 3.97
CA GLU A 54 -12.19 12.26 3.11
C GLU A 54 -10.99 12.48 2.19
N MET A 55 -10.87 13.65 1.56
CA MET A 55 -9.73 14.00 0.72
C MET A 55 -8.40 13.99 1.49
N GLN A 56 -8.39 14.48 2.74
CA GLN A 56 -7.21 14.38 3.61
C GLN A 56 -6.84 12.94 3.93
N THR A 57 -7.84 12.09 4.21
CA THR A 57 -7.64 10.65 4.43
C THR A 57 -7.06 9.98 3.19
N HIS A 58 -7.63 10.26 2.02
CA HIS A 58 -7.14 9.78 0.73
C HIS A 58 -5.68 10.17 0.48
N ARG A 59 -5.32 11.46 0.70
CA ARG A 59 -3.93 11.92 0.57
C ARG A 59 -2.97 11.24 1.55
N ALA A 60 -3.42 11.01 2.80
CA ALA A 60 -2.61 10.30 3.79
C ALA A 60 -2.33 8.85 3.38
N VAL A 61 -3.32 8.16 2.82
CA VAL A 61 -3.15 6.80 2.28
C VAL A 61 -2.19 6.79 1.09
N ALA A 62 -2.34 7.72 0.13
CA ALA A 62 -1.41 7.82 -1.00
C ALA A 62 0.04 8.06 -0.56
N ALA A 63 0.25 8.95 0.41
CA ALA A 63 1.57 9.20 0.98
C ALA A 63 2.18 7.95 1.65
N LEU A 64 1.36 7.14 2.32
CA LEU A 64 1.79 5.89 2.92
C LEU A 64 2.19 4.84 1.86
N ILE A 65 1.41 4.72 0.78
CA ILE A 65 1.72 3.82 -0.34
C ILE A 65 3.04 4.23 -1.01
N ASN A 66 3.24 5.52 -1.29
CA ASN A 66 4.49 6.02 -1.88
C ASN A 66 5.70 5.71 -0.98
N ARG A 67 5.56 5.82 0.35
CA ARG A 67 6.63 5.40 1.29
C ARG A 67 6.93 3.91 1.26
N ILE A 68 5.92 3.06 1.02
CA ILE A 68 6.12 1.60 0.88
C ILE A 68 6.92 1.30 -0.39
N ILE A 69 6.60 1.98 -1.51
CA ILE A 69 7.34 1.86 -2.77
C ILE A 69 8.81 2.26 -2.56
N ASP A 70 9.06 3.43 -1.94
CA ASP A 70 10.42 3.94 -1.69
C ASP A 70 11.21 3.05 -0.73
N GLY A 71 10.55 2.43 0.23
CA GLY A 71 11.16 1.51 1.20
C GLY A 71 11.47 0.12 0.65
N GLY A 72 10.91 -0.26 -0.51
CA GLY A 72 11.10 -1.59 -1.11
C GLY A 72 10.51 -2.75 -0.29
N ASN A 73 9.62 -2.47 0.66
CA ASN A 73 9.08 -3.47 1.59
C ASN A 73 8.23 -4.54 0.89
N SER A 74 7.62 -4.21 -0.24
CA SER A 74 6.69 -5.11 -0.95
C SER A 74 7.37 -6.17 -1.83
N VAL A 75 8.69 -6.09 -2.03
CA VAL A 75 9.43 -6.88 -3.05
C VAL A 75 10.75 -7.45 -2.53
N ARG A 76 10.96 -7.42 -1.21
CA ARG A 76 12.28 -7.59 -0.60
C ARG A 76 12.93 -8.93 -0.97
N ARG A 77 14.13 -8.86 -1.57
CA ARG A 77 15.05 -10.00 -1.73
C ARG A 77 16.18 -9.90 -0.69
N PRO A 78 16.78 -11.05 -0.29
CA PRO A 78 17.83 -11.11 0.73
C PRO A 78 19.09 -10.29 0.37
#